data_AF-A0A1M6SAC2-F1
#
_entry.id   AF-A0A1M6SAC2-F1
#
_cell.length_a   1.000
_cell.length_b   1.000
_cell.length_c   1.000
_cell.angle_alpha   90.00
_cell.angle_beta   90.00
_cell.angle_gamma   90.00
#
_symmetry.space_group_name_H-M   'P 1'
#
loop_
_entity.id
_entity.type
_entity.pdbx_description
1 polymer ?
#
loop_
_entity_poly.entity_id
_entity_poly.type
_entity_poly.pdbx_seq_one_letter_code
_entity_poly.pdbx_strand_id
1 'polypeptide(L)' 'MLVGGKVDKILETLKVMLVYPSGFNIETKDIQLNQTELIGMMLSNKVGSEGNYFTIKDKIYEDTKDGYVITIILENQN' A
#
# COMPACT_ATOMS: atom_id res chain seq x y z
N MET A 1 -11.73 -40.18 -5.77
CA MET A 1 -12.44 -38.92 -6.06
C MET A 1 -11.74 -37.82 -5.28
N LEU A 2 -10.92 -37.00 -5.94
CA LEU A 2 -10.39 -35.80 -5.32
C LEU A 2 -11.50 -34.77 -5.41
N VAL A 3 -12.12 -34.47 -4.27
CA VAL A 3 -13.06 -33.34 -4.15
C VAL A 3 -12.20 -32.10 -4.34
N GLY A 4 -12.20 -31.57 -5.56
CA GLY A 4 -11.58 -30.29 -5.90
C GLY A 4 -12.32 -29.21 -5.14
N GLY A 5 -11.90 -28.96 -3.90
CA GLY A 5 -12.27 -27.76 -3.18
C GLY A 5 -11.87 -26.59 -4.06
N LYS A 6 -12.86 -25.77 -4.43
CA LYS A 6 -12.59 -24.40 -4.83
C LYS A 6 -11.82 -23.80 -3.66
N VAL A 7 -10.50 -23.74 -3.78
CA VAL A 7 -9.72 -22.79 -3.03
C VAL A 7 -10.19 -21.47 -3.58
N ASP A 8 -11.17 -20.86 -2.89
CA ASP A 8 -11.45 -19.46 -3.06
C ASP A 8 -10.10 -18.79 -2.77
N LYS A 9 -9.39 -18.42 -3.85
CA LYS A 9 -8.28 -17.48 -3.76
C LYS A 9 -8.92 -16.21 -3.26
N ILE A 10 -9.00 -16.07 -1.94
CA ILE A 10 -9.01 -14.76 -1.31
C ILE A 10 -7.71 -14.14 -1.86
N LEU A 11 -7.84 -13.30 -2.89
CA LEU A 11 -6.78 -12.37 -3.20
C LEU A 11 -6.69 -11.53 -1.93
N GLU A 12 -5.77 -11.90 -1.05
CA GLU A 12 -5.47 -11.19 0.18
C GLU A 12 -4.90 -9.84 -0.24
N THR A 13 -5.80 -8.93 -0.61
CA THR A 13 -5.45 -7.56 -0.88
C THR A 13 -5.30 -6.85 0.46
N LEU A 14 -4.19 -6.14 0.63
CA LEU A 14 -3.90 -5.41 1.83
C LEU A 14 -4.19 -3.93 1.60
N LYS A 15 -4.85 -3.30 2.57
CA LYS A 15 -5.17 -1.88 2.50
C LYS A 15 -3.91 -1.07 2.77
N VAL A 16 -3.58 -0.18 1.85
CA VAL A 16 -2.42 0.70 1.95
C VAL A 16 -2.91 2.14 1.84
N MET A 17 -2.50 2.98 2.77
CA MET A 17 -2.76 4.41 2.74
C MET A 17 -1.49 5.15 2.29
N LEU A 18 -1.55 5.81 1.15
CA LEU A 18 -0.52 6.74 0.72
C LEU A 18 -0.78 8.11 1.35
N VAL A 19 0.24 8.70 1.97
CA VAL A 19 0.19 10.06 2.54
C VAL A 19 1.09 10.95 1.72
N TYR A 20 0.51 11.91 1.00
CA TYR A 20 1.22 12.76 0.07
C TYR A 20 1.88 13.96 0.76
N PRO A 21 3.04 14.42 0.27
CA PRO A 21 3.64 15.66 0.72
C PRO A 21 2.74 16.83 0.33
N SER A 22 2.07 17.39 1.34
CA SER A 22 1.09 18.46 1.16
C SER A 22 1.23 19.40 2.35
N GLY A 23 1.21 20.71 2.09
CA GLY A 23 1.68 21.74 3.04
C GLY A 23 0.97 21.71 4.39
N PHE A 24 -0.15 22.46 4.53
CA PHE A 24 -0.92 22.50 5.78
C PHE A 24 -2.05 21.48 5.84
N ASN A 25 -2.48 20.96 4.69
CA ASN A 25 -3.50 19.91 4.60
C ASN A 25 -2.80 18.61 4.25
N ILE A 26 -3.06 17.55 5.01
CA ILE A 26 -2.57 16.20 4.71
C ILE A 26 -3.50 15.58 3.66
N GLU A 27 -2.96 15.29 2.49
CA GLU A 27 -3.64 14.54 1.44
C GLU A 27 -3.32 13.04 1.55
N THR A 28 -4.34 12.20 1.54
CA THR A 28 -4.21 10.75 1.68
C THR A 28 -5.00 10.01 0.61
N LYS A 29 -4.50 8.84 0.19
CA LYS A 29 -5.20 7.96 -0.76
C LYS A 29 -5.10 6.50 -0.34
N ASP A 30 -6.24 5.86 -0.24
CA ASP A 30 -6.32 4.42 -0.02
C ASP A 30 -6.17 3.66 -1.35
N ILE A 31 -5.27 2.68 -1.36
CA ILE A 31 -5.08 1.72 -2.44
C ILE A 31 -5.18 0.29 -1.89
N GLN A 32 -5.58 -0.64 -2.74
CA GLN A 32 -5.53 -2.06 -2.44
C GLN A 32 -4.44 -2.70 -3.28
N LEU A 33 -3.52 -3.38 -2.63
CA LEU A 33 -2.44 -4.10 -3.30
C LEU A 33 -2.59 -5.59 -3.06
N ASN A 34 -2.37 -6.39 -4.09
CA ASN A 34 -2.16 -7.82 -3.91
C ASN A 34 -0.77 -8.09 -3.30
N GLN A 35 -0.51 -9.35 -2.90
CA GLN A 35 0.75 -9.73 -2.27
C GLN A 35 2.00 -9.37 -3.11
N THR A 36 1.97 -9.57 -4.43
CA THR A 36 3.11 -9.26 -5.32
C THR A 36 3.38 -7.76 -5.39
N GLU A 37 2.32 -6.96 -5.55
CA GLU A 37 2.41 -5.50 -5.59
C GLU A 37 2.90 -4.94 -4.26
N LEU A 38 2.42 -5.52 -3.15
CA LEU A 38 2.84 -5.15 -1.82
C LEU A 38 4.33 -5.41 -1.63
N ILE A 39 4.82 -6.59 -1.99
CA ILE A 39 6.25 -6.91 -1.94
C ILE A 39 7.05 -5.91 -2.78
N GLY A 40 6.58 -5.60 -4.00
CA GLY A 40 7.20 -4.59 -4.86
C GLY A 40 7.30 -3.22 -4.18
N MET A 41 6.23 -2.76 -3.54
CA MET A 41 6.22 -1.49 -2.81
C MET A 41 7.10 -1.51 -1.55
N MET A 42 7.13 -2.62 -0.82
CA MET A 42 7.99 -2.78 0.36
C MET A 42 9.48 -2.79 -0.01
N LEU A 43 9.84 -3.28 -1.19
CA LEU A 43 11.21 -3.27 -1.70
C LEU A 43 11.59 -1.95 -2.42
N SER A 44 10.61 -1.19 -2.89
CA SER A 44 10.85 0.10 -3.55
C SER A 44 11.18 1.21 -2.57
N ASN A 45 11.95 2.19 -3.03
CA ASN A 45 12.17 3.49 -2.38
C ASN A 45 11.36 4.62 -3.04
N LYS A 46 10.62 4.33 -4.11
CA LYS A 46 9.82 5.30 -4.87
C LYS A 46 8.43 4.76 -5.21
N VAL A 47 7.46 5.66 -5.35
CA VAL A 47 6.10 5.35 -5.82
C VAL A 47 5.72 6.33 -6.92
N GLY A 48 5.21 5.80 -8.03
CA GLY A 48 4.53 6.59 -9.06
C GLY A 48 3.05 6.67 -8.74
N SER A 49 2.48 7.88 -8.69
CA SER A 49 1.06 8.09 -8.45
C SER A 49 0.57 9.35 -9.14
N GLU A 50 -0.53 9.25 -9.89
CA GLU A 50 -1.19 10.37 -10.58
C GLU A 50 -0.26 11.19 -11.49
N GLY A 51 0.64 10.50 -12.19
CA GLY A 51 1.59 11.14 -13.11
C GLY A 51 2.82 11.75 -12.43
N ASN A 52 2.92 11.68 -11.10
CA ASN A 52 4.06 12.15 -10.32
C ASN A 52 4.84 10.98 -9.70
N TYR A 53 6.11 11.22 -9.37
CA TYR A 53 6.96 10.25 -8.67
C TYR A 53 7.40 10.82 -7.34
N PHE A 54 7.21 10.02 -6.29
CA PHE A 54 7.54 10.38 -4.91
C PHE A 54 8.59 9.43 -4.36
N THR A 55 9.40 9.93 -3.43
CA THR A 55 10.26 9.08 -2.60
C THR A 55 9.43 8.58 -1.42
N ILE A 56 9.63 7.33 -1.03
CA ILE A 56 9.04 6.79 0.20
C ILE A 56 9.92 7.23 1.37
N LYS A 57 9.38 8.08 2.23
CA LYS A 57 10.05 8.55 3.44
C LYS A 57 9.94 7.52 4.56
N ASP A 58 8.75 6.95 4.74
CA ASP A 58 8.50 6.00 5.82
C ASP A 58 7.41 4.98 5.47
N LYS A 59 7.44 3.84 6.14
CA LYS A 59 6.50 2.72 6.00
C LYS A 59 6.06 2.28 7.39
N ILE A 60 4.82 2.60 7.74
CA ILE A 60 4.25 2.31 9.05
C ILE A 60 3.28 1.13 8.90
N TYR A 61 3.46 0.11 9.73
CA TYR A 61 2.59 -1.06 9.79
C TYR A 61 1.73 -0.96 11.04
N GLU A 62 0.40 -1.02 10.87
CA GLU A 62 -0.56 -0.91 11.96
C GLU A 62 -1.45 -2.14 12.01
N ASP A 63 -1.52 -2.76 13.20
CA ASP A 63 -2.51 -3.78 13.52
C ASP A 63 -3.76 -3.08 14.05
N THR A 64 -4.85 -3.16 13.29
CA THR A 64 -6.12 -2.51 13.60
C THR A 64 -7.18 -3.57 13.90
N LYS A 65 -8.30 -3.15 14.51
CA LYS A 65 -9.43 -4.05 14.77
C LYS A 65 -9.99 -4.69 13.50
N ASP A 66 -9.78 -4.05 12.35
CA ASP A 66 -10.29 -4.48 11.04
C ASP A 66 -9.22 -5.22 10.21
N GLY A 67 -8.07 -5.56 10.83
CA GLY A 67 -6.93 -6.22 10.19
C GLY A 67 -5.73 -5.29 10.06
N TYR A 68 -4.88 -5.55 9.06
CA TYR A 68 -3.62 -4.82 8.90
C TYR A 68 -3.76 -3.65 7.93
N VAL A 69 -3.16 -2.52 8.29
CA VAL A 69 -3.04 -1.34 7.43
C VAL A 69 -1.58 -0.96 7.30
N ILE A 70 -1.18 -0.59 6.08
CA ILE A 70 0.15 -0.04 5.83
C ILE A 70 -0.01 1.42 5.43
N THR A 71 0.66 2.30 6.15
CA THR A 71 0.74 3.72 5.81
C THR A 71 2.09 4.00 5.17
N ILE A 72 2.08 4.57 3.97
CA ILE A 72 3.29 4.96 3.23
C ILE A 72 3.37 6.48 3.20
N ILE A 73 4.38 7.03 3.87
CA ILE A 73 4.63 8.47 3.89
C ILE A 73 5.49 8.83 2.69
N LEU A 74 4.98 9.72 1.84
CA LEU A 74 5.64 10.17 0.62
C LEU A 74 6.31 11.53 0.82
N GLU A 75 7.40 11.74 0.11
CA GLU A 75 8.06 13.04 0.00
C GLU A 75 8.36 13.40 -1.46
N ASN A 76 8.38 14.70 -1.74
CA ASN A 76 8.71 15.21 -3.07
C ASN A 76 10.19 14.92 -3.39
N GLN A 77 10.47 14.63 -4.66
CA GLN A 77 11.83 14.64 -5.16
C GLN A 77 12.24 16.11 -5.35
N ASN A 78 13.09 16.61 -4.45
CA ASN A 78 13.79 17.89 -4.66
C ASN A 78 14.73 17.78 -5.87
#